data_AF-H2YVN9-F1
#
_entry.id   AF-H2YVN9-F1
#
_cell.length_a   1.000
_cell.length_b   1.000
_cell.length_c   1.000
_cell.angle_alpha   90.00
_cell.angle_beta   90.00
_cell.angle_gamma   90.00
#
_symmetry.space_group_name_H-M   'P 1'
#
loop_
_entity.id
_entity.type
_entity.pdbx_description
1 polymer ?
#
loop_
_entity_poly.entity_id
_entity_poly.type
_entity_poly.pdbx_seq_one_letter_code
_entity_poly.pdbx_strand_id
1 'polypeptide(L)'
;MIINRYIINIYFGHFLMDRSTSSVIDDLESSFRSCISHLVADEPSIGVTHQDEQKSTIEFAIQEFLKCARQTEAYFLKERASLAMKQPEFVLQEDIEELEAELQRKDETIRNHLDKLHQWKTTLNQM
;
A
#
# COMPACT_ATOMS: atom_id res chain seq x y z
N MET A 1 -0.47 3.83 -3.92
CA MET A 1 -1.25 3.26 -2.81
C MET A 1 -0.31 3.10 -1.63
N ILE A 2 -0.15 4.17 -0.85
CA ILE A 2 0.83 4.29 0.24
C ILE A 2 0.11 3.88 1.53
N ILE A 3 -0.29 2.63 1.62
CA ILE A 3 -0.66 2.05 2.91
C ILE A 3 0.58 1.26 3.31
N ASN A 4 1.52 1.98 3.92
CA ASN A 4 2.76 1.39 4.41
C ASN A 4 2.38 0.29 5.41
N ARG A 5 3.02 -0.88 5.31
CA ARG A 5 2.71 -2.09 6.09
C ARG A 5 2.80 -1.85 7.61
N TYR A 6 3.49 -0.78 8.02
CA TYR A 6 3.64 -0.34 9.41
C TYR A 6 2.44 0.48 9.93
N ILE A 7 1.75 1.26 9.07
CA ILE A 7 0.48 1.92 9.41
C ILE A 7 -0.57 0.87 9.76
N ILE A 8 -0.59 -0.29 9.09
CA ILE A 8 -1.52 -1.35 9.47
C ILE A 8 -1.14 -1.93 10.84
N ASN A 9 0.15 -2.18 11.11
CA ASN A 9 0.59 -2.86 12.33
C ASN A 9 0.39 -2.03 13.61
N ILE A 10 0.63 -0.72 13.57
CA ILE A 10 0.42 0.17 14.74
C ILE A 10 -1.07 0.35 15.02
N TYR A 11 -1.89 0.43 13.98
CA TYR A 11 -3.34 0.55 14.14
C TYR A 11 -3.99 -0.79 14.53
N PHE A 12 -3.51 -1.95 14.06
CA PHE A 12 -4.10 -3.25 14.40
C PHE A 12 -3.81 -3.71 15.84
N GLY A 13 -2.67 -3.32 16.41
CA GLY A 13 -2.20 -3.86 17.69
C GLY A 13 -2.78 -3.19 18.94
N HIS A 14 -3.07 -1.88 18.88
CA HIS A 14 -3.39 -1.11 20.09
C HIS A 14 -4.64 -0.21 19.97
N PHE A 15 -5.18 0.00 18.76
CA PHE A 15 -6.35 0.83 18.53
C PHE A 15 -7.42 0.00 17.82
N LEU A 16 -8.36 -0.54 18.61
CA LEU A 16 -9.59 -1.18 18.14
C LEU A 16 -10.03 -0.65 16.78
N MET A 17 -10.20 -1.54 15.80
CA MET A 17 -10.90 -1.26 14.53
C MET A 17 -12.16 -0.46 14.85
N ASP A 18 -12.12 0.86 14.67
CA ASP A 18 -13.34 1.65 14.68
C ASP A 18 -14.20 1.13 13.53
N ARG A 19 -15.51 1.03 13.72
CA ARG A 19 -16.46 0.60 12.68
C ARG A 19 -16.30 1.44 11.41
N SER A 20 -15.84 2.69 11.54
CA SER A 20 -15.52 3.56 10.41
C SER A 20 -14.30 3.11 9.58
N THR A 21 -13.26 2.52 10.21
CA THR A 21 -12.10 1.95 9.51
C THR A 21 -12.49 0.75 8.65
N SER A 22 -13.30 -0.16 9.21
CA SER A 22 -13.88 -1.27 8.46
C SER A 22 -14.68 -0.73 7.29
N SER A 23 -15.57 0.25 7.53
CA SER A 23 -16.43 0.81 6.49
C SER A 23 -15.66 1.39 5.30
N VAL A 24 -14.61 2.21 5.50
CA VAL A 24 -13.88 2.80 4.36
C VAL A 24 -13.07 1.77 3.58
N ILE A 25 -12.55 0.75 4.26
CA ILE A 25 -11.84 -0.36 3.62
C ILE A 25 -12.84 -1.26 2.87
N ASP A 26 -13.99 -1.56 3.47
CA ASP A 26 -15.06 -2.36 2.89
C ASP A 26 -15.62 -1.69 1.62
N ASP A 27 -15.82 -0.37 1.66
CA ASP A 27 -16.25 0.44 0.51
C ASP A 27 -15.19 0.44 -0.62
N LEU A 28 -13.90 0.56 -0.25
CA LEU A 28 -12.79 0.47 -1.19
C LEU A 28 -12.70 -0.92 -1.83
N GLU A 29 -12.83 -1.99 -1.04
CA GLU A 29 -12.77 -3.35 -1.53
C GLU A 29 -13.96 -3.66 -2.44
N SER A 30 -15.16 -3.25 -2.05
CA SER A 30 -16.38 -3.41 -2.84
C SER A 30 -16.28 -2.70 -4.20
N SER A 31 -15.84 -1.44 -4.20
CA SER A 31 -15.66 -0.66 -5.45
C SER A 31 -14.55 -1.24 -6.33
N PHE A 32 -13.48 -1.77 -5.74
CA PHE A 32 -12.42 -2.47 -6.49
C PHE A 32 -12.93 -3.75 -7.16
N ARG A 33 -13.65 -4.60 -6.41
CA ARG A 33 -14.25 -5.84 -6.94
C ARG A 33 -15.22 -5.54 -8.07
N SER A 34 -16.06 -4.51 -7.93
CA SER A 34 -16.98 -4.05 -8.97
C SER A 34 -16.24 -3.59 -10.23
N CYS A 35 -15.22 -2.74 -10.07
CA CYS A 35 -14.39 -2.25 -11.17
C CYS A 35 -13.73 -3.39 -11.97
N ILE A 36 -13.13 -4.36 -11.28
CA ILE A 36 -12.51 -5.52 -11.92
C ILE A 36 -13.54 -6.42 -12.59
N SER A 37 -14.72 -6.63 -11.99
CA SER A 37 -15.79 -7.41 -12.60
C SER A 37 -16.22 -6.84 -13.95
N HIS A 38 -16.30 -5.52 -14.08
CA HIS A 38 -16.64 -4.86 -15.34
C HIS A 38 -15.50 -4.88 -16.37
N LEU A 39 -14.25 -4.89 -15.93
CA LEU A 39 -13.07 -4.97 -16.82
C LEU A 39 -12.81 -6.38 -17.36
N VAL A 40 -13.18 -7.41 -16.60
CA VAL A 40 -12.90 -8.83 -16.94
C VAL A 40 -14.13 -9.54 -17.52
N ALA A 41 -15.29 -8.87 -17.54
CA ALA A 41 -16.48 -9.40 -18.20
C ALA A 41 -16.27 -9.51 -19.72
N ASP A 42 -15.97 -10.71 -20.20
CA ASP A 42 -15.99 -11.06 -21.63
C ASP A 42 -17.45 -11.17 -22.10
N GLU A 43 -18.07 -10.06 -22.50
CA GLU A 43 -19.31 -10.11 -23.29
C GLU A 43 -18.99 -9.99 -24.79
N PRO A 44 -19.37 -10.98 -25.63
CA PRO A 44 -19.26 -10.85 -27.07
C PRO A 44 -20.19 -9.73 -27.53
N SER A 45 -19.63 -8.61 -27.98
CA SER A 45 -20.37 -7.40 -28.32
C SER A 45 -21.39 -7.65 -29.44
N ILE A 46 -22.68 -7.73 -29.10
CA ILE A 46 -23.79 -7.73 -30.05
C ILE A 46 -24.21 -6.27 -30.27
N GLY A 47 -23.52 -5.56 -31.17
CA GLY A 47 -23.92 -4.25 -31.69
C GLY A 47 -23.20 -3.02 -31.10
N VAL A 48 -23.23 -1.91 -31.87
CA VAL A 48 -22.51 -0.65 -31.59
C VAL A 48 -23.06 0.07 -30.35
N THR A 49 -24.38 0.07 -30.14
CA THR A 49 -25.02 0.71 -28.96
C THR A 49 -24.62 0.03 -27.65
N HIS A 50 -24.36 -1.27 -27.68
CA HIS A 50 -24.01 -2.05 -26.49
C HIS A 50 -22.56 -1.77 -26.04
N GLN A 51 -21.66 -1.48 -26.97
CA GLN A 51 -20.26 -1.12 -26.67
C GLN A 51 -20.13 0.25 -25.96
N ASP A 52 -20.93 1.24 -26.36
CA ASP A 52 -20.89 2.58 -25.73
C ASP A 52 -21.43 2.55 -24.28
N GLU A 53 -22.48 1.77 -24.03
CA GLU A 53 -23.03 1.57 -22.68
C GLU A 53 -22.07 0.79 -21.77
N GLN A 54 -21.41 -0.25 -22.30
CA GLN A 54 -20.37 -0.99 -21.57
C GLN A 54 -19.19 -0.08 -21.23
N LYS A 55 -18.74 0.74 -22.17
CA LYS A 55 -17.65 1.71 -21.94
C LYS A 55 -18.01 2.72 -20.85
N SER A 56 -19.23 3.26 -20.89
CA SER A 56 -19.71 4.21 -19.87
C SER A 56 -19.80 3.55 -18.48
N THR A 57 -20.21 2.28 -18.42
CA THR A 57 -20.29 1.51 -17.17
C THR A 57 -18.90 1.27 -16.56
N ILE A 58 -17.91 0.91 -17.39
CA ILE A 58 -16.52 0.74 -16.96
C ILE A 58 -15.94 2.06 -16.46
N GLU A 59 -16.15 3.16 -17.20
CA GLU A 59 -15.70 4.49 -16.80
C GLU A 59 -16.30 4.91 -15.45
N PHE A 60 -17.59 4.66 -15.23
CA PHE A 60 -18.26 4.92 -13.95
C PHE A 60 -17.64 4.10 -12.81
N ALA A 61 -17.44 2.79 -13.01
CA ALA A 61 -16.85 1.92 -12.00
C ALA A 61 -15.41 2.33 -11.63
N ILE A 62 -14.61 2.78 -12.60
CA ILE A 62 -13.28 3.34 -12.37
C ILE A 62 -13.37 4.63 -11.53
N GLN A 63 -14.28 5.54 -11.87
CA GLN A 63 -14.44 6.79 -11.11
C GLN A 63 -14.87 6.54 -9.66
N GLU A 64 -15.79 5.59 -9.43
CA GLU A 64 -16.23 5.25 -8.08
C GLU A 64 -15.09 4.60 -7.28
N PHE A 65 -14.33 3.67 -7.87
CA PHE A 65 -13.14 3.12 -7.21
C PHE A 65 -12.12 4.19 -6.85
N LEU A 66 -11.81 5.12 -7.76
CA LEU A 66 -10.87 6.22 -7.49
C LEU A 66 -11.38 7.15 -6.39
N LYS A 67 -12.69 7.36 -6.30
CA LYS A 67 -13.31 8.14 -5.23
C LYS A 67 -13.17 7.45 -3.88
N CYS A 68 -13.51 6.16 -3.78
CA CYS A 68 -13.32 5.37 -2.56
C CYS A 68 -11.85 5.31 -2.13
N ALA A 69 -10.93 5.20 -3.09
CA ALA A 69 -9.48 5.21 -2.82
C ALA A 69 -9.04 6.54 -2.20
N ARG A 70 -9.48 7.68 -2.76
CA ARG A 70 -9.20 9.02 -2.19
C ARG A 70 -9.82 9.21 -0.81
N GLN A 71 -11.04 8.71 -0.59
CA GLN A 71 -11.70 8.79 0.72
C GLN A 71 -10.94 7.98 1.78
N THR A 72 -10.49 6.78 1.40
CA THR A 72 -9.68 5.92 2.27
C THR A 72 -8.36 6.59 2.62
N GLU A 73 -7.65 7.14 1.63
CA GLU A 73 -6.41 7.88 1.86
C GLU A 73 -6.62 9.09 2.79
N ALA A 74 -7.64 9.91 2.55
CA ALA A 74 -7.95 11.07 3.37
C ALA A 74 -8.29 10.68 4.81
N TYR A 75 -9.01 9.56 5.00
CA TYR A 75 -9.33 9.03 6.32
C TYR A 75 -8.07 8.67 7.10
N PHE A 76 -7.19 7.85 6.54
CA PHE A 76 -5.95 7.43 7.23
C PHE A 76 -4.98 8.58 7.45
N LEU A 77 -4.93 9.56 6.53
CA LEU A 77 -4.13 10.76 6.73
C LEU A 77 -4.62 11.57 7.94
N LYS A 78 -5.94 11.71 8.09
CA LYS A 78 -6.55 12.41 9.23
C LYS A 78 -6.29 11.67 10.54
N GLU A 79 -6.47 10.35 10.56
CA GLU A 79 -6.19 9.54 11.74
C GLU A 79 -4.72 9.62 12.14
N ARG A 80 -3.80 9.58 11.17
CA ARG A 80 -2.36 9.74 11.43
C ARG A 80 -2.02 11.12 12.01
N ALA A 81 -2.60 12.18 11.45
CA ALA A 81 -2.44 13.52 12.01
C ALA A 81 -3.00 13.62 13.44
N SER A 82 -4.14 12.98 13.72
CA SER A 82 -4.72 12.93 15.07
C SER A 82 -3.81 12.19 16.05
N LEU A 83 -3.24 11.05 15.64
CA LEU A 83 -2.31 10.27 16.43
C LEU A 83 -1.05 11.08 16.76
N ALA A 84 -0.44 11.72 15.75
CA ALA A 84 0.73 12.57 15.95
C ALA A 84 0.50 13.72 16.95
N MET A 85 -0.72 14.26 16.99
CA MET A 85 -1.09 15.30 17.96
C MET A 85 -1.34 14.76 19.38
N LYS A 86 -1.98 13.60 19.50
CA LYS A 86 -2.42 13.04 20.79
C LYS A 86 -1.34 12.21 21.48
N GLN A 87 -0.51 11.55 20.68
CA GLN A 87 0.39 10.47 21.06
C GLN A 87 1.67 10.50 20.21
N PRO A 88 2.42 11.62 20.23
CA PRO A 88 3.63 11.79 19.42
C PRO A 88 4.72 10.75 19.71
N GLU A 89 4.75 10.18 20.92
CA GLU A 89 5.68 9.14 21.32
C GLU A 89 5.58 7.88 20.46
N PHE A 90 4.37 7.52 20.00
CA PHE A 90 4.17 6.37 19.12
C PHE A 90 4.69 6.65 17.71
N VAL A 91 4.52 7.87 17.22
CA VAL A 91 5.08 8.28 15.92
C VAL A 91 6.60 8.25 15.96
N LEU A 92 7.19 8.77 17.05
CA LEU A 92 8.64 8.72 17.24
C LEU A 92 9.16 7.28 17.36
N GLN A 93 8.42 6.40 18.03
CA GLN A 93 8.79 4.99 18.12
C GLN A 93 8.76 4.31 16.75
N GLU A 94 7.74 4.58 15.91
CA GLU A 94 7.68 4.08 14.54
C GLU A 94 8.90 4.53 13.73
N ASP A 95 9.25 5.82 13.79
CA ASP A 95 10.42 6.37 13.10
C ASP A 95 11.72 5.69 13.56
N ILE A 96 11.85 5.43 14.87
CA ILE A 96 13.01 4.72 15.43
C ILE A 96 13.08 3.29 14.88
N GLU A 97 11.99 2.55 14.92
CA GLU A 97 11.93 1.16 14.43
C GLU A 97 12.24 1.08 12.92
N GLU A 98 11.74 2.02 12.12
CA GLU A 98 12.06 2.11 10.69
C GLU A 98 13.54 2.39 10.45
N LEU A 99 14.13 3.31 11.23
CA LEU A 99 15.56 3.63 11.15
C LEU A 99 16.44 2.45 11.57
N GLU A 100 16.06 1.70 12.61
CA GLU A 100 16.77 0.51 13.07
C GLU A 100 16.73 -0.60 12.02
N ALA A 101 15.55 -0.87 11.44
CA ALA A 101 15.39 -1.85 10.37
C ALA A 101 16.20 -1.45 9.11
N GLU A 102 16.19 -0.17 8.77
CA GLU A 102 16.97 0.36 7.66
C GLU A 102 18.47 0.23 7.91
N LEU A 103 18.94 0.53 9.12
CA LEU A 103 20.33 0.38 9.52
C LEU A 103 20.78 -1.08 9.38
N GLN A 104 19.99 -2.02 9.91
CA GLN A 104 20.27 -3.46 9.81
C GLN A 104 20.40 -3.91 8.35
N ARG A 105 19.49 -3.45 7.47
CA ARG A 105 19.54 -3.77 6.03
C ARG A 105 20.81 -3.22 5.37
N LYS A 106 21.23 -2.02 5.76
CA LYS A 106 22.47 -1.42 5.25
C LYS A 106 23.69 -2.20 5.72
N ASP A 107 23.75 -2.60 6.99
CA ASP A 107 24.84 -3.40 7.53
C ASP A 107 24.96 -4.77 6.83
N GLU A 108 23.83 -5.42 6.56
CA GLU A 108 23.77 -6.65 5.76
C GLU A 108 24.37 -6.44 4.36
N THR A 109 24.01 -5.33 3.71
CA THR A 109 24.50 -4.99 2.36
C THR A 109 26.00 -4.72 2.35
N ILE A 110 26.50 -3.97 3.33
CA ILE A 110 27.93 -3.69 3.50
C ILE A 110 28.70 -4.99 3.71
N ARG A 111 28.22 -5.87 4.60
CA ARG A 111 28.83 -7.18 4.86
C ARG A 111 28.95 -7.99 3.57
N ASN A 112 27.87 -8.09 2.80
CA ASN A 112 27.85 -8.78 1.51
C ASN A 112 28.84 -8.19 0.49
N HIS A 113 29.05 -6.87 0.49
CA HIS A 113 30.03 -6.22 -0.38
C HIS A 113 31.46 -6.49 0.06
N LEU A 114 31.74 -6.45 1.36
CA LEU A 114 33.05 -6.78 1.91
C LEU A 114 33.45 -8.23 1.62
N ASP A 115 32.50 -9.17 1.72
CA ASP A 115 32.74 -10.57 1.38
C ASP A 115 33.08 -10.75 -0.10
N LYS A 116 32.36 -10.07 -1.01
CA LYS A 116 32.68 -10.09 -2.45
C LYS A 116 34.05 -9.50 -2.75
N LEU A 117 34.39 -8.38 -2.11
CA LEU A 117 35.72 -7.76 -2.24
C LEU A 117 36.82 -8.71 -1.77
N HIS A 118 36.61 -9.41 -0.66
CA HIS A 118 37.56 -10.39 -0.15
C HIS A 118 37.74 -11.56 -1.13
N GLN A 119 36.64 -12.07 -1.70
CA GLN A 119 36.69 -13.10 -2.74
C GLN A 119 37.48 -12.64 -3.96
N TRP A 120 37.17 -11.46 -4.50
CA TRP A 120 37.88 -10.92 -5.67
C TRP A 120 39.37 -10.71 -5.40
N LYS A 121 39.73 -10.16 -4.23
CA LYS A 121 41.13 -9.99 -3.83
C LYS A 121 41.85 -11.34 -3.75
N THR A 122 41.18 -12.36 -3.22
CA THR A 122 41.73 -13.71 -3.13
C THR A 122 41.98 -14.30 -4.52
N THR A 123 41.01 -14.20 -5.43
CA THR A 123 41.16 -14.66 -6.81
C THR A 123 42.30 -13.95 -7.53
N LEU A 124 42.42 -12.63 -7.38
CA LEU A 124 43.49 -11.84 -8.02
C LEU A 124 44.88 -12.23 -7.50
N ASN A 125 45.01 -12.55 -6.20
CA ASN A 125 46.29 -13.00 -5.63
C ASN A 125 46.66 -14.44 -6.01
N GLN A 126 45.72 -15.21 -6.55
CA GLN A 126 45.92 -16.60 -6.99
C GLN A 126 46.21 -16.71 -8.50
N MET A 127 46.17 -15.59 -9.23
CA MET A 127 46.59 -15.48 -10.63
C MET A 127 48.06 -15.05 -10.72
#